data_AF-A0A935UZL5-F1
#
_entry.id   AF-A0A935UZL5-F1
#
_cell.length_a   1.000
_cell.length_b   1.000
_cell.length_c   1.000
_cell.angle_alpha   90.00
_cell.angle_beta   90.00
_cell.angle_gamma   90.00
#
_symmetry.space_group_name_H-M   'P 1'
#
loop_
_entity.id
_entity.type
_entity.pdbx_description
1 polymer ?
#
loop_
_entity_poly.entity_id
_entity_poly.type
_entity_poly.pdbx_seq_one_letter_code
_entity_poly.pdbx_strand_id
1 'polypeptide(L)'
;MMAPKLPRFLDFAAGEVVAAADAQGADEDTVVAVLGVASLFGFVQVSDLVPRIVSHMTGRLLVFFPGSREGNVYKLLDAREGWNYLATPITAFDDGSAP
;
A
#
# COMPACT_ATOMS: atom_id res chain seq x y z
N MET A 1 -12.57 17.16 -1.49
CA MET A 1 -13.54 16.40 -2.29
C MET A 1 -13.29 14.94 -1.96
N MET A 2 -14.21 14.25 -1.28
CA MET A 2 -14.07 12.81 -1.02
C MET A 2 -14.19 12.09 -2.37
N ALA A 3 -13.16 11.33 -2.73
CA ALA A 3 -13.15 10.48 -3.92
C ALA A 3 -14.34 9.50 -3.88
N PRO A 4 -15.00 9.22 -5.02
CA PRO A 4 -15.99 8.16 -5.07
C PRO A 4 -15.31 6.84 -4.69
N LYS A 5 -15.77 6.19 -3.61
CA LYS A 5 -15.31 4.84 -3.28
C LYS A 5 -15.87 3.90 -4.36
N LEU A 6 -15.00 3.36 -5.19
CA LEU A 6 -15.34 2.32 -6.18
C LEU A 6 -15.02 0.95 -5.58
N PRO A 7 -15.88 0.35 -4.74
CA PRO A 7 -15.56 -0.86 -3.99
C PRO A 7 -15.20 -2.02 -4.93
N ARG A 8 -15.91 -2.15 -6.07
CA ARG A 8 -15.57 -3.17 -7.08
C ARG A 8 -14.19 -2.97 -7.70
N PHE A 9 -13.77 -1.72 -7.90
CA PHE A 9 -12.44 -1.44 -8.45
C PHE A 9 -11.34 -1.69 -7.41
N LEU A 10 -11.63 -1.45 -6.13
CA LEU A 10 -10.72 -1.80 -5.04
C LEU A 10 -10.47 -3.31 -4.95
N ASP A 11 -11.55 -4.10 -4.98
CA ASP A 11 -11.42 -5.56 -4.94
C ASP A 11 -10.74 -6.09 -6.21
N PHE A 12 -11.02 -5.50 -7.38
CA PHE A 12 -10.31 -5.79 -8.62
C PHE A 12 -8.80 -5.49 -8.52
N ALA A 13 -8.43 -4.28 -8.09
CA ALA A 13 -7.03 -3.88 -7.99
C ALA A 13 -6.25 -4.74 -6.98
N ALA A 14 -6.85 -5.10 -5.85
CA ALA A 14 -6.25 -6.04 -4.91
C ALA A 14 -6.08 -7.43 -5.52
N GLY A 15 -7.11 -7.92 -6.23
CA GLY A 15 -7.08 -9.20 -6.91
C GLY A 15 -5.99 -9.29 -7.99
N GLU A 16 -5.78 -8.23 -8.78
CA GLU A 16 -4.72 -8.19 -9.78
C GLU A 16 -3.32 -8.31 -9.15
N VAL A 17 -3.08 -7.66 -8.01
CA VAL A 17 -1.79 -7.75 -7.30
C VAL A 17 -1.57 -9.16 -6.74
N VAL A 18 -2.61 -9.77 -6.14
CA VAL A 18 -2.55 -11.14 -5.62
C VAL A 18 -2.32 -12.14 -6.75
N ALA A 19 -3.10 -12.06 -7.83
CA ALA A 19 -2.96 -12.95 -8.98
C ALA A 19 -1.58 -12.84 -9.62
N ALA A 20 -1.02 -11.63 -9.71
CA ALA A 20 0.33 -11.42 -10.22
C ALA A 20 1.40 -12.06 -9.31
N ALA A 21 1.24 -11.96 -7.99
CA ALA A 21 2.15 -12.59 -7.03
C ALA A 21 2.07 -14.13 -7.09
N ASP A 22 0.84 -14.68 -7.11
CA ASP A 22 0.59 -16.12 -7.20
C ASP A 22 1.15 -16.71 -8.50
N ALA A 23 0.98 -15.99 -9.62
CA ALA A 23 1.53 -16.40 -10.92
C ALA A 23 3.06 -16.48 -10.94
N GLN A 24 3.74 -15.75 -10.05
CA GLN A 24 5.19 -15.81 -9.87
C GLN A 24 5.61 -16.80 -8.77
N GLY A 25 4.66 -17.50 -8.13
CA GLY A 25 4.93 -18.43 -7.04
C GLY A 25 5.41 -17.75 -5.76
N ALA A 26 4.91 -16.56 -5.47
CA ALA A 26 5.27 -15.84 -4.24
C ALA A 26 4.92 -16.66 -2.99
N ASP A 27 5.90 -16.77 -2.09
CA ASP A 27 5.80 -17.51 -0.83
C ASP A 27 6.19 -16.64 0.37
N GLU A 28 6.41 -17.29 1.52
CA GLU A 28 6.77 -16.66 2.80
C GLU A 28 8.08 -15.88 2.73
N ASP A 29 9.03 -16.33 1.90
CA ASP A 29 10.34 -15.72 1.73
C ASP A 29 10.35 -14.63 0.66
N THR A 30 9.23 -14.46 -0.05
CA THR A 30 9.08 -13.50 -1.16
C THR A 30 8.68 -12.10 -0.67
N VAL A 31 9.22 -11.08 -1.33
CA VAL A 31 8.77 -9.69 -1.20
C VAL A 31 8.01 -9.28 -2.46
N VAL A 32 6.72 -9.00 -2.33
CA VAL A 32 5.89 -8.48 -3.41
C VAL A 32 5.99 -6.96 -3.42
N ALA A 33 6.57 -6.41 -4.48
CA ALA A 33 6.74 -4.97 -4.66
C ALA A 33 5.60 -4.38 -5.49
N VAL A 34 4.84 -3.43 -4.92
CA VAL A 34 3.78 -2.69 -5.61
C VAL A 34 4.27 -1.29 -5.95
N LEU A 35 4.37 -1.03 -7.26
CA LEU A 35 4.70 0.29 -7.82
C LEU A 35 3.43 0.98 -8.33
N GLY A 36 3.42 2.32 -8.28
CA GLY A 36 2.41 3.11 -8.99
C GLY A 36 1.08 3.27 -8.24
N VAL A 37 1.06 3.11 -6.91
CA VAL A 37 -0.14 3.34 -6.09
C VAL A 37 -0.70 4.77 -6.18
N ALA A 38 0.09 5.75 -6.65
CA ALA A 38 -0.40 7.09 -7.01
C ALA A 38 -1.48 7.05 -8.10
N SER A 39 -1.44 6.09 -9.02
CA SER A 39 -2.45 5.96 -10.09
C SER A 39 -3.85 5.66 -9.56
N LEU A 40 -3.94 5.17 -8.31
CA LEU A 40 -5.18 4.85 -7.63
C LEU A 40 -5.81 6.06 -6.92
N PHE A 41 -5.09 7.17 -6.84
CA PHE A 41 -5.56 8.39 -6.20
C PHE A 41 -6.85 8.89 -6.86
N GLY A 42 -7.87 9.16 -6.05
CA GLY A 42 -9.19 9.57 -6.55
C GLY A 42 -10.14 8.43 -6.90
N PHE A 43 -9.67 7.18 -6.90
CA PHE A 43 -10.51 5.99 -7.16
C PHE A 43 -10.67 5.10 -5.93
N VAL A 44 -9.58 4.85 -5.20
CA VAL A 44 -9.56 4.00 -4.00
C VAL A 44 -8.59 4.55 -2.95
N GLN A 45 -8.78 4.15 -1.68
CA GLN A 45 -7.85 4.46 -0.61
C GLN A 45 -6.80 3.36 -0.49
N VAL A 46 -5.51 3.72 -0.51
CA VAL A 46 -4.43 2.75 -0.31
C VAL A 46 -4.50 2.08 1.07
N SER A 47 -5.03 2.79 2.08
CA SER A 47 -5.35 2.23 3.40
C SER A 47 -6.36 1.08 3.35
N ASP A 48 -7.25 1.06 2.37
CA ASP A 48 -8.23 -0.01 2.17
C ASP A 48 -7.68 -1.12 1.27
N LEU A 49 -6.72 -0.79 0.39
CA LEU A 49 -6.08 -1.71 -0.55
C LEU A 49 -5.08 -2.64 0.16
N VAL A 50 -4.21 -2.08 0.98
CA VAL A 50 -3.12 -2.84 1.63
C VAL A 50 -3.65 -4.02 2.46
N PRO A 51 -4.65 -3.86 3.35
CA PRO A 51 -5.21 -4.97 4.12
C PRO A 51 -5.77 -6.11 3.27
N ARG A 52 -6.36 -5.80 2.10
CA ARG A 52 -6.90 -6.79 1.18
C ARG A 52 -5.80 -7.60 0.51
N ILE A 53 -4.68 -6.98 0.16
CA ILE A 53 -3.55 -7.67 -0.45
C ILE A 53 -2.91 -8.60 0.58
N VAL A 54 -2.58 -8.07 1.77
CA VAL A 54 -1.85 -8.84 2.79
C VAL A 54 -2.68 -9.98 3.40
N SER A 55 -4.02 -9.93 3.34
CA SER A 55 -4.86 -11.06 3.80
C SER A 55 -4.77 -12.30 2.92
N HIS A 56 -4.19 -12.18 1.72
CA HIS A 56 -4.04 -13.28 0.76
C HIS A 56 -2.57 -13.70 0.54
N MET A 57 -1.61 -13.01 1.17
CA MET A 57 -0.18 -13.28 0.99
C MET A 57 0.45 -13.79 2.27
N THR A 58 1.41 -14.72 2.15
CA THR A 58 2.20 -15.23 3.27
C THR A 58 3.54 -14.50 3.44
N GLY A 59 4.06 -13.89 2.38
CA GLY A 59 5.30 -13.12 2.37
C GLY A 59 5.15 -11.67 2.82
N ARG A 60 6.06 -10.81 2.33
CA ARG A 60 6.11 -9.38 2.68
C ARG A 60 5.61 -8.51 1.54
N LEU A 61 4.82 -7.48 1.87
CA LEU A 61 4.41 -6.46 0.91
C LEU A 61 5.30 -5.22 1.03
N LEU A 62 5.91 -4.81 -0.09
CA LEU A 62 6.63 -3.55 -0.22
C LEU A 62 5.81 -2.61 -1.10
N VAL A 63 5.44 -1.45 -0.58
CA VAL A 63 4.69 -0.43 -1.34
C VAL A 63 5.60 0.75 -1.60
N PHE A 64 5.82 1.08 -2.87
CA PHE A 64 6.45 2.32 -3.26
C PHE A 64 5.45 3.46 -3.07
N PHE A 65 5.64 4.24 -2.01
CA PHE A 65 4.65 5.20 -1.55
C PHE A 65 5.06 6.64 -1.93
N PRO A 66 4.47 7.24 -2.99
CA PRO A 66 4.74 8.60 -3.39
C PRO A 66 3.94 9.56 -2.49
N GLY A 67 4.43 9.76 -1.28
CA GLY A 67 3.74 10.55 -0.27
C GLY A 67 4.65 10.95 0.88
N SER A 68 4.06 11.64 1.83
CA SER A 68 4.73 12.01 3.06
C SER A 68 4.34 11.07 4.20
N ARG A 69 5.23 10.96 5.18
CA ARG A 69 4.99 10.22 6.42
C ARG A 69 5.39 11.12 7.58
N GLU A 70 4.60 11.10 8.64
CA GLU A 70 4.89 11.75 9.92
C GLU A 70 4.58 10.75 11.04
N GLY A 71 5.63 10.17 11.64
CA GLY A 71 5.47 9.02 12.53
C GLY A 71 4.82 7.83 11.81
N ASN A 72 3.69 7.35 12.33
CA ASN A 72 2.91 6.27 11.71
C ASN A 72 1.81 6.77 10.77
N VAL A 73 1.73 8.07 10.51
CA VAL A 73 0.70 8.66 9.63
C VAL A 73 1.25 8.82 8.22
N TYR A 74 0.61 8.17 7.25
CA TYR A 74 0.98 8.17 5.84
C TYR A 74 -0.01 9.01 5.02
N LYS A 75 0.49 9.92 4.19
CA LYS A 75 -0.32 10.79 3.31
C LYS A 75 0.10 10.58 1.86
N LEU A 76 -0.78 9.98 1.06
CA LEU A 76 -0.51 9.74 -0.37
C LEU A 76 -0.64 11.05 -1.14
N LEU A 77 0.38 11.45 -1.91
CA LEU A 77 0.37 12.70 -2.69
C LEU A 77 -0.05 13.94 -1.87
N ASP A 78 0.40 14.01 -0.61
CA ASP A 78 0.02 15.04 0.36
C ASP A 78 -1.50 15.22 0.51
N ALA A 79 -2.23 14.09 0.43
CA ALA A 79 -3.64 14.06 0.76
C ALA A 79 -3.90 14.75 2.09
N ARG A 80 -5.02 15.50 2.13
CA ARG A 80 -5.48 16.20 3.34
C ARG A 80 -5.60 15.27 4.54
N GLU A 81 -6.04 14.04 4.28
CA GLU A 81 -6.18 13.00 5.29
C GLU A 81 -5.09 11.96 5.08
N GLY A 82 -4.28 11.76 6.11
CA GLY A 82 -3.38 10.62 6.21
C GLY A 82 -4.04 9.47 6.95
N TRP A 83 -3.45 8.29 6.86
CA TRP A 83 -3.90 7.13 7.62
C TRP A 83 -2.78 6.61 8.54
N ASN A 84 -3.15 6.21 9.75
CA ASN A 84 -2.22 5.60 10.68
C ASN A 84 -2.01 4.13 10.28
N TYR A 85 -0.77 3.72 10.08
CA TYR A 85 -0.42 2.35 9.69
C TYR A 85 0.92 1.95 10.25
N LEU A 86 1.00 0.72 10.74
CA LEU A 86 2.22 0.16 11.34
C LEU A 86 3.13 -0.46 10.27
N ALA A 87 3.38 0.25 9.17
CA ALA A 87 4.40 -0.16 8.21
C ALA A 87 5.79 0.20 8.72
N THR A 88 6.77 -0.65 8.44
CA THR A 88 8.19 -0.32 8.62
C THR A 88 8.65 0.54 7.43
N PRO A 89 8.99 1.82 7.65
CA PRO A 89 9.44 2.69 6.58
C PRO A 89 10.85 2.30 6.13
N ILE A 90 11.11 2.35 4.82
CA ILE A 90 12.45 2.22 4.24
C ILE A 90 12.77 3.56 3.61
N THR A 91 13.54 4.39 4.32
CA THR A 91 13.93 5.74 3.90
C THR A 91 15.44 5.82 3.69
N ALA A 92 15.88 6.72 2.80
CA ALA A 92 17.31 6.92 2.54
C ALA A 92 18.05 7.56 3.73
N PHE A 93 17.30 8.27 4.59
CA PHE A 93 17.82 8.91 5.78
C PHE A 93 17.04 8.41 6.99
N ASP A 94 17.75 8.24 8.09
CA ASP A 94 17.14 7.99 9.39
C ASP A 94 16.41 9.26 9.83
N ASP A 95 15.09 9.18 9.98
CA ASP A 95 14.28 10.27 10.51
C ASP A 95 14.03 10.12 12.02
N GLY A 96 14.81 9.26 12.69
CA GLY A 96 14.73 9.01 14.12
C GLY A 96 13.47 8.24 14.52
N SER A 97 12.72 7.70 13.56
CA SER A 97 11.54 6.88 13.82
C SER A 97 11.85 5.39 13.97
N ALA A 98 13.10 5.03 14.29
CA ALA A 98 13.47 3.65 14.59
C ALA A 98 12.59 3.09 15.74
N PRO A 99 12.21 1.81 15.68
CA PRO A 99 11.35 1.18 16.67
C PRO A 99 11.95 1.16 18.09
#